data_AF-A0A7C3XXI8-F1
#
_entry.id   AF-A0A7C3XXI8-F1
#
_cell.length_a   1.000
_cell.length_b   1.000
_cell.length_c   1.000
_cell.angle_alpha   90.00
_cell.angle_beta   90.00
_cell.angle_gamma   90.00
#
_symmetry.space_group_name_H-M   'P 1'
#
loop_
_entity.id
_entity.type
_entity.pdbx_description
1 polymer ?
#
loop_
_entity_poly.entity_id
_entity_poly.type
_entity_poly.pdbx_seq_one_letter_code
_entity_poly.pdbx_strand_id
1 'polypeptide(L)'
;MEEYLKPRILAFVCHWCAYAGADLAGVSRLQYPSHVRLIRVVCTGRIHSGFLLEAFLQGADGVLVAGCHIGDCHYLEGNVKCQKVVEDTREYLRLLGIEEGRLRLKWISASEGAQFAAEVRDFTEYLTGLKSPALPEGPQDMPRFFPVPEAKPPLTTEQTAACLECSNCDAVCPVHREVPSFSPKAIINQAALGLTDLFLKKNEVWACLGCGACNSRCPAGIDIARFNRSFRRRAR
;
A
#
# COMPACT_ATOMS: atom_id res chain seq x y z
N MET A 1 10.21 -30.39 18.10
CA MET A 1 10.99 -29.22 17.63
C MET A 1 9.97 -28.15 17.30
N GLU A 2 9.74 -27.22 18.21
CA GLU A 2 8.88 -26.05 17.97
C GLU A 2 9.41 -25.30 16.76
N GLU A 3 8.60 -25.24 15.71
CA GLU A 3 8.89 -24.44 14.53
C GLU A 3 8.89 -22.97 14.98
N TYR A 4 10.08 -22.37 15.13
CA TYR A 4 10.24 -20.97 15.47
C TYR A 4 9.36 -20.13 14.54
N LEU A 5 8.29 -19.55 15.08
CA LEU A 5 7.35 -18.74 14.33
C LEU A 5 8.14 -17.55 13.77
N LYS A 6 8.33 -17.51 12.45
CA LYS A 6 9.04 -16.42 11.78
C LYS A 6 8.08 -15.23 11.70
N PRO A 7 8.27 -14.15 12.48
CA PRO A 7 7.29 -13.08 12.54
C PRO A 7 7.20 -12.35 11.20
N ARG A 8 5.98 -12.10 10.73
CA ARG A 8 5.70 -11.37 9.50
C ARG A 8 5.78 -9.87 9.78
N ILE A 9 6.86 -9.23 9.32
CA ILE A 9 7.09 -7.79 9.56
C ILE A 9 6.88 -7.00 8.28
N LEU A 10 5.96 -6.03 8.31
CA LEU A 10 5.79 -5.06 7.23
C LEU A 10 6.43 -3.73 7.61
N ALA A 11 7.33 -3.21 6.78
CA ALA A 11 8.08 -2.00 7.06
C ALA A 11 7.79 -0.90 6.01
N PHE A 12 7.15 0.19 6.42
CA PHE A 12 7.00 1.39 5.61
C PHE A 12 8.23 2.27 5.75
N VAL A 13 8.98 2.44 4.67
CA VAL A 13 10.27 3.15 4.70
C VAL A 13 10.25 4.35 3.77
N CYS A 14 10.69 5.51 4.27
CA CYS A 14 10.81 6.70 3.42
C CYS A 14 11.91 6.52 2.37
N HIS A 15 11.70 7.07 1.19
CA HIS A 15 12.62 6.95 0.07
C HIS A 15 13.99 7.57 0.35
N TRP A 16 14.00 8.75 0.98
CA TRP A 16 15.19 9.61 1.06
C TRP A 16 16.21 9.18 2.13
N CYS A 17 15.74 8.60 3.23
CA CYS A 17 16.62 8.24 4.35
C CYS A 17 16.52 6.75 4.67
N ALA A 18 15.41 6.29 5.24
CA ALA A 18 15.31 4.91 5.73
C ALA A 18 15.50 3.84 4.63
N TYR A 19 15.00 4.08 3.41
CA TYR A 19 15.22 3.17 2.27
C TYR A 19 16.70 3.15 1.86
N ALA A 20 17.34 4.31 1.81
CA ALA A 20 18.78 4.39 1.54
C ALA A 20 19.62 3.77 2.67
N GLY A 21 19.20 3.89 3.94
CA GLY A 21 19.80 3.18 5.07
C GLY A 21 19.66 1.67 4.94
N ALA A 22 18.50 1.17 4.48
CA ALA A 22 18.32 -0.24 4.17
C ALA A 22 19.22 -0.72 3.01
N ASP A 23 19.35 0.09 1.95
CA ASP A 23 20.27 -0.18 0.83
C ASP A 23 21.74 -0.21 1.32
N LEU A 24 22.12 0.73 2.18
CA LEU A 24 23.45 0.76 2.79
C LEU A 24 23.69 -0.49 3.64
N ALA A 25 22.69 -0.95 4.41
CA ALA A 25 22.81 -2.20 5.15
C ALA A 25 23.11 -3.39 4.22
N GLY A 26 22.48 -3.42 3.03
CA GLY A 26 22.75 -4.41 1.99
C GLY A 26 24.18 -4.30 1.42
N VAL A 27 24.61 -3.10 1.02
CA VAL A 27 25.95 -2.84 0.46
C VAL A 27 27.05 -3.16 1.47
N SER A 28 26.83 -2.82 2.75
CA SER A 28 27.73 -3.13 3.86
C SER A 28 27.66 -4.59 4.32
N ARG A 29 26.85 -5.44 3.66
CA ARG A 29 26.68 -6.87 3.96
C ARG A 29 26.23 -7.16 5.39
N LEU A 30 25.54 -6.21 6.01
CA LEU A 30 25.03 -6.34 7.37
C LEU A 30 23.87 -7.33 7.40
N GLN A 31 24.06 -8.45 8.10
CA GLN A 31 23.05 -9.49 8.19
C GLN A 31 21.98 -9.13 9.25
N TYR A 32 20.73 -9.30 8.87
CA TYR A 32 19.55 -9.19 9.73
C TYR A 32 18.48 -10.19 9.27
N PRO A 33 17.50 -10.54 10.13
CA PRO A 33 16.46 -11.51 9.78
C PRO A 33 15.68 -11.15 8.50
N SER A 34 15.42 -12.14 7.65
CA SER A 34 14.85 -11.95 6.31
C SER A 34 13.32 -11.85 6.25
N HIS A 35 12.68 -11.69 7.41
CA HIS A 35 11.22 -11.70 7.58
C HIS A 35 10.57 -10.32 7.49
N VAL A 36 11.38 -9.26 7.31
CA VAL A 36 10.90 -7.92 7.00
C VAL A 36 10.61 -7.75 5.51
N ARG A 37 9.50 -7.06 5.19
CA ARG A 37 9.13 -6.64 3.83
C ARG A 37 8.98 -5.14 3.76
N LEU A 38 9.73 -4.52 2.86
CA LEU A 38 9.78 -3.06 2.74
C LEU A 38 8.74 -2.55 1.73
N ILE A 39 7.83 -1.69 2.18
CA ILE A 39 7.03 -0.83 1.31
C ILE A 39 7.71 0.54 1.27
N ARG A 40 8.25 0.86 0.10
CA ARG A 40 8.84 2.18 -0.13
C ARG A 40 7.74 3.23 -0.30
N VAL A 41 7.75 4.24 0.54
CA VAL A 41 6.95 5.47 0.39
C VAL A 41 7.88 6.64 0.12
N VAL A 42 7.39 7.65 -0.60
CA VAL A 42 8.21 8.85 -0.88
C VAL A 42 8.55 9.59 0.42
N CYS A 43 7.62 9.61 1.38
CA CYS A 43 7.79 10.20 2.70
C CYS A 43 6.93 9.45 3.72
N THR A 44 7.36 9.39 4.98
CA THR A 44 6.52 8.90 6.09
C THR A 44 5.25 9.73 6.28
N GLY A 45 5.22 11.00 5.83
CA GLY A 45 4.01 11.82 5.85
C GLY A 45 2.86 11.31 4.96
N ARG A 46 3.09 10.30 4.12
CA ARG A 46 2.03 9.58 3.38
C ARG A 46 1.40 8.44 4.19
N ILE A 47 1.94 8.11 5.35
CA ILE A 47 1.42 7.05 6.20
C ILE A 47 0.18 7.59 6.93
N HIS A 48 -0.89 6.81 6.83
CA HIS A 48 -2.17 7.04 7.48
C HIS A 48 -2.48 5.82 8.35
N SER A 49 -3.21 6.00 9.46
CA SER A 49 -3.57 4.92 10.39
C SER A 49 -4.21 3.72 9.68
N GLY A 50 -5.02 3.98 8.65
CA GLY A 50 -5.63 2.93 7.82
C GLY A 50 -4.62 1.96 7.19
N PHE A 51 -3.44 2.43 6.74
CA PHE A 51 -2.42 1.53 6.19
C PHE A 51 -1.78 0.64 7.27
N LEU A 52 -1.61 1.19 8.48
CA LEU A 52 -1.03 0.48 9.61
C LEU A 52 -2.01 -0.59 10.13
N LEU A 53 -3.27 -0.23 10.30
CA LEU A 53 -4.34 -1.15 10.69
C LEU A 53 -4.57 -2.23 9.64
N GLU A 54 -4.60 -1.87 8.35
CA GLU A 54 -4.71 -2.83 7.25
C GLU A 54 -3.56 -3.85 7.27
N ALA A 55 -2.34 -3.43 7.57
CA ALA A 55 -1.21 -4.35 7.68
C ALA A 55 -1.46 -5.44 8.75
N PHE A 56 -2.02 -5.05 9.89
CA PHE A 56 -2.42 -6.01 10.93
C PHE A 56 -3.60 -6.89 10.49
N LEU A 57 -4.62 -6.33 9.83
CA LEU A 57 -5.73 -7.11 9.26
C LEU A 57 -5.27 -8.15 8.24
N GLN A 58 -4.20 -7.85 7.48
CA GLN A 58 -3.56 -8.76 6.54
C GLN A 58 -2.57 -9.73 7.20
N GLY A 59 -2.55 -9.80 8.54
CA GLY A 59 -1.75 -10.76 9.29
C GLY A 59 -0.31 -10.34 9.60
N ALA A 60 0.04 -9.06 9.55
CA ALA A 60 1.35 -8.64 10.05
C ALA A 60 1.46 -8.91 11.56
N ASP A 61 2.54 -9.58 11.98
CA ASP A 61 2.85 -9.77 13.41
C ASP A 61 3.43 -8.48 14.01
N GLY A 62 4.07 -7.66 13.18
CA GLY A 62 4.50 -6.31 13.52
C GLY A 62 4.64 -5.40 12.31
N VAL A 63 4.49 -4.11 12.54
CA VAL A 63 4.60 -3.04 11.56
C VAL A 63 5.69 -2.06 12.00
N LEU A 64 6.67 -1.83 11.11
CA LEU A 64 7.73 -0.85 11.31
C LEU A 64 7.48 0.35 10.39
N VAL A 65 7.57 1.55 10.91
CA VAL A 65 7.61 2.79 10.14
C VAL A 65 9.00 3.39 10.33
N ALA A 66 9.73 3.62 9.24
CA ALA A 66 11.04 4.23 9.30
C ALA A 66 11.13 5.46 8.40
N GLY A 67 11.63 6.57 8.96
CA GLY A 67 11.71 7.86 8.29
C GLY A 67 13.00 8.61 8.55
N CYS A 68 13.10 9.82 8.02
CA CYS A 68 14.16 10.77 8.32
C CYS A 68 14.12 11.19 9.80
N HIS A 69 15.27 11.52 10.40
CA HIS A 69 15.31 12.21 11.69
C HIS A 69 14.45 13.48 11.69
N ILE A 70 13.89 13.80 12.86
CA ILE A 70 13.11 15.03 13.04
C ILE A 70 14.05 16.22 12.79
N GLY A 71 13.65 17.14 11.91
CA GLY A 71 14.50 18.22 11.41
C GLY A 71 15.13 17.93 10.04
N ASP A 72 15.39 16.67 9.71
CA ASP A 72 16.06 16.25 8.46
C ASP A 72 15.08 15.78 7.38
N CYS A 73 13.78 16.06 7.55
CA CYS A 73 12.79 15.63 6.59
C CYS A 73 12.98 16.33 5.25
N HIS A 74 13.09 15.55 4.17
CA HIS A 74 13.15 16.10 2.81
C HIS A 74 11.92 16.97 2.45
N TYR A 75 10.78 16.73 3.12
CA TYR A 75 9.55 17.51 2.97
C TYR A 75 9.21 18.32 4.22
N LEU A 76 10.24 18.73 4.99
CA LEU A 76 10.20 19.57 6.17
C LEU A 76 9.52 18.93 7.40
N GLU A 77 8.24 18.57 7.31
CA GLU A 77 7.42 18.17 8.46
C GLU A 77 6.68 16.85 8.28
N GLY A 78 6.91 16.14 7.16
CA GLY A 78 6.18 14.90 6.86
C GLY A 78 6.38 13.81 7.94
N ASN A 79 7.57 13.73 8.53
CA ASN A 79 7.87 12.81 9.62
C ASN A 79 7.21 13.23 10.95
N VAL A 80 7.14 14.52 11.27
CA VAL A 80 6.43 15.04 12.46
C VAL A 80 4.95 14.67 12.41
N LYS A 81 4.31 14.82 11.25
CA LYS A 81 2.91 14.39 11.04
C LYS A 81 2.74 12.89 11.22
N CYS A 82 3.67 12.11 10.68
CA CYS A 82 3.65 10.66 10.82
C CYS A 82 3.81 10.20 12.28
N GLN A 83 4.59 10.92 13.09
CA GLN A 83 4.75 10.61 14.51
C GLN A 83 3.39 10.58 15.22
N LYS A 84 2.59 11.62 15.04
CA LYS A 84 1.23 11.68 15.59
C LYS A 84 0.34 10.55 15.08
N VAL A 85 0.38 10.26 13.76
CA VAL A 85 -0.37 9.14 13.17
C VAL A 85 -0.01 7.81 13.83
N VAL A 86 1.27 7.55 14.11
CA VAL A 86 1.71 6.32 14.78
C VAL A 86 1.25 6.29 16.24
N GLU A 87 1.37 7.40 16.96
CA GLU A 87 0.92 7.53 18.35
C GLU A 87 -0.58 7.25 18.47
N ASP A 88 -1.41 7.91 17.67
CA ASP A 88 -2.87 7.68 17.62
C ASP A 88 -3.19 6.22 17.26
N THR A 89 -2.43 5.64 16.33
CA THR A 89 -2.65 4.23 15.92
C THR A 89 -2.29 3.25 17.02
N ARG A 90 -1.27 3.52 17.84
CA ARG A 90 -0.94 2.68 19.01
C ARG A 90 -2.07 2.65 20.02
N GLU A 91 -2.75 3.78 20.23
CA GLU A 91 -3.94 3.84 21.08
C GLU A 91 -5.06 2.96 20.51
N TYR A 92 -5.33 3.03 19.20
CA TYR A 92 -6.29 2.14 18.55
C TYR A 92 -5.92 0.65 18.70
N LEU A 93 -4.65 0.29 18.54
CA LEU A 93 -4.18 -1.09 18.74
C LEU A 93 -4.45 -1.57 20.17
N ARG A 94 -4.18 -0.72 21.17
CA ARG A 94 -4.45 -1.03 22.57
C ARG A 94 -5.93 -1.30 22.83
N LEU A 95 -6.83 -0.49 22.24
CA LEU A 95 -8.28 -0.69 22.32
C LEU A 95 -8.74 -2.00 21.65
N LEU A 96 -8.05 -2.43 20.59
CA LEU A 96 -8.30 -3.68 19.88
C LEU A 96 -7.65 -4.91 20.55
N GLY A 97 -6.99 -4.74 21.70
CA GLY A 97 -6.28 -5.82 22.40
C GLY A 97 -4.99 -6.26 21.71
N ILE A 98 -4.47 -5.44 20.79
CA ILE A 98 -3.18 -5.67 20.12
C ILE A 98 -2.11 -4.90 20.87
N GLU A 99 -1.02 -5.59 21.20
CA GLU A 99 0.11 -4.99 21.91
C GLU A 99 0.75 -3.86 21.08
N GLU A 100 0.84 -2.66 21.67
CA GLU A 100 1.31 -1.45 20.99
C GLU A 100 2.75 -1.55 20.49
N GLY A 101 3.59 -2.37 21.14
CA GLY A 101 4.98 -2.59 20.74
C GLY A 101 5.12 -3.29 19.39
N ARG A 102 4.03 -3.85 18.85
CA ARG A 102 3.96 -4.36 17.47
C ARG A 102 3.95 -3.27 16.41
N LEU A 103 3.75 -2.01 16.78
CA LEU A 103 3.90 -0.87 15.89
C LEU A 103 5.08 -0.01 16.32
N ARG A 104 6.16 -0.04 15.55
CA ARG A 104 7.39 0.72 15.82
C ARG A 104 7.55 1.88 14.86
N LEU A 105 8.03 3.01 15.38
CA LEU A 105 8.47 4.16 14.60
C LEU A 105 9.93 4.42 14.91
N LYS A 106 10.75 4.52 13.85
CA LYS A 106 12.19 4.74 13.96
C LYS A 106 12.68 5.78 12.96
N TRP A 107 13.65 6.55 13.39
CA TRP A 107 14.29 7.55 12.56
C TRP A 107 15.67 7.05 12.17
N ILE A 108 15.88 6.88 10.87
CA ILE A 108 17.07 6.26 10.28
C ILE A 108 17.46 7.08 9.06
N SER A 109 18.61 7.72 9.11
CA SER A 109 19.24 8.45 8.01
C SER A 109 19.76 7.51 6.92
N ALA A 110 20.13 8.08 5.77
CA ALA A 110 20.70 7.32 4.66
C ALA A 110 22.04 6.64 5.00
N SER A 111 22.79 7.17 5.96
CA SER A 111 24.09 6.65 6.41
C SER A 111 23.99 5.63 7.55
N GLU A 112 22.79 5.32 8.04
CA GLU A 112 22.58 4.52 9.25
C GLU A 112 22.18 3.07 8.95
N GLY A 113 22.88 2.41 8.01
CA GLY A 113 22.61 1.01 7.65
C GLY A 113 22.80 0.03 8.81
N ALA A 114 23.76 0.29 9.70
CA ALA A 114 23.93 -0.47 10.94
C ALA A 114 22.72 -0.38 11.88
N GLN A 115 22.13 0.81 12.01
CA GLN A 115 20.94 1.00 12.84
C GLN A 115 19.72 0.32 12.22
N PHE A 116 19.57 0.40 10.88
CA PHE A 116 18.50 -0.32 10.19
C PHE A 116 18.56 -1.83 10.45
N ALA A 117 19.74 -2.45 10.27
CA ALA A 117 19.93 -3.87 10.51
C ALA A 117 19.71 -4.25 11.98
N ALA A 118 20.17 -3.41 12.92
CA ALA A 118 19.97 -3.62 14.35
C ALA A 118 18.49 -3.53 14.74
N GLU A 119 17.76 -2.55 14.22
CA GLU A 119 16.34 -2.39 14.51
C GLU A 119 15.51 -3.56 13.98
N VAL A 120 15.79 -4.05 12.77
CA VAL A 120 15.08 -5.22 12.23
C VAL A 120 15.35 -6.46 13.08
N ARG A 121 16.58 -6.63 13.56
CA ARG A 121 16.96 -7.74 14.44
C ARG A 121 16.21 -7.67 15.77
N ASP A 122 16.32 -6.54 16.46
CA ASP A 122 15.66 -6.29 17.74
C ASP A 122 14.14 -6.46 17.62
N PHE A 123 13.55 -5.95 16.54
CA PHE A 123 12.11 -6.08 16.34
C PHE A 123 11.69 -7.53 16.06
N THR A 124 12.49 -8.28 15.31
CA THR A 124 12.24 -9.70 15.08
C THR A 124 12.32 -10.49 16.38
N GLU A 125 13.33 -10.24 17.21
CA GLU A 125 13.50 -10.88 18.52
C GLU A 125 12.32 -10.59 19.44
N TYR A 126 11.91 -9.32 19.53
CA TYR A 126 10.73 -8.91 20.29
C TYR A 126 9.45 -9.65 19.86
N LEU A 127 9.20 -9.77 18.55
CA LEU A 127 8.00 -10.44 18.04
C LEU A 127 8.03 -11.96 18.18
N THR A 128 9.21 -12.58 18.16
CA THR A 128 9.37 -14.04 18.30
C THR A 128 8.90 -14.52 19.67
N GLY A 129 9.00 -13.67 20.71
CA GLY A 129 8.50 -13.97 22.05
C GLY A 129 6.98 -13.88 22.22
N LEU A 130 6.25 -13.49 21.17
CA LEU A 130 4.82 -13.18 21.24
C LEU A 130 4.00 -14.09 20.31
N LYS A 131 2.80 -14.47 20.74
CA LYS A 131 1.82 -15.12 19.84
C LYS A 131 1.35 -14.13 18.78
N SER A 132 1.08 -14.57 17.55
CA SER A 132 0.49 -13.69 16.52
C SER A 132 -0.79 -13.01 17.02
N PRO A 133 -1.06 -11.74 16.62
CA PRO A 133 -2.28 -11.04 17.02
C PRO A 133 -3.53 -11.81 16.58
N ALA A 134 -4.54 -11.88 17.43
CA ALA A 134 -5.84 -12.44 17.09
C ALA A 134 -6.60 -11.49 16.16
N LEU A 135 -6.31 -11.59 14.87
CA LEU A 135 -6.99 -10.88 13.78
C LEU A 135 -7.46 -11.92 12.76
N PRO A 136 -8.55 -11.66 11.99
CA PRO A 136 -9.12 -12.64 11.08
C PRO A 136 -8.00 -13.20 10.20
N GLU A 137 -7.92 -14.54 10.11
CA GLU A 137 -6.80 -15.30 9.56
C GLU A 137 -6.09 -14.58 8.40
N GLY A 138 -5.07 -13.79 8.74
CA GLY A 138 -4.25 -13.12 7.74
C GLY A 138 -3.39 -14.17 7.03
N PRO A 139 -3.08 -13.99 5.73
CA PRO A 139 -2.34 -14.96 4.93
C PRO A 139 -1.10 -15.49 5.67
N GLN A 140 -1.05 -16.82 5.86
CA GLN A 140 0.00 -17.50 6.65
C GLN A 140 1.41 -17.25 6.07
N ASP A 141 1.50 -17.04 4.76
CA ASP A 141 2.69 -16.52 4.10
C ASP A 141 2.37 -15.11 3.58
N MET A 142 3.09 -14.09 4.05
CA MET A 142 3.01 -12.75 3.45
C MET A 142 3.86 -12.81 2.17
N PRO A 143 3.22 -12.88 0.98
CA PRO A 143 3.96 -13.20 -0.22
C PRO A 143 4.98 -12.08 -0.50
N ARG A 144 6.18 -12.46 -0.95
CA ARG A 144 7.28 -11.52 -1.27
C ARG A 144 6.85 -10.40 -2.22
N PHE A 145 5.81 -10.67 -2.99
CA PHE A 145 5.01 -9.71 -3.74
C PHE A 145 3.59 -9.81 -3.22
N PHE A 146 2.93 -8.70 -2.86
CA PHE A 146 1.47 -8.69 -2.78
C PHE A 146 0.97 -9.36 -4.06
N PRO A 147 0.13 -10.43 -3.96
CA PRO A 147 -0.35 -11.09 -5.15
C PRO A 147 -0.99 -9.97 -5.96
N VAL A 148 -0.51 -9.81 -7.19
CA VAL A 148 -1.12 -8.85 -8.10
C VAL A 148 -2.59 -9.24 -8.07
N PRO A 149 -3.52 -8.36 -7.64
CA PRO A 149 -4.92 -8.68 -7.78
C PRO A 149 -5.06 -8.99 -9.25
N GLU A 150 -5.37 -10.25 -9.57
CA GLU A 150 -5.41 -10.70 -10.96
C GLU A 150 -6.18 -9.64 -11.73
N ALA A 151 -5.61 -9.22 -12.86
CA ALA A 151 -6.34 -8.35 -13.77
C ALA A 151 -7.71 -9.00 -13.91
N LYS A 152 -8.78 -8.28 -13.50
CA LYS A 152 -10.12 -8.86 -13.58
C LYS A 152 -10.25 -9.37 -15.02
N PRO A 153 -10.70 -10.62 -15.24
CA PRO A 153 -10.79 -11.18 -16.58
C PRO A 153 -11.51 -10.19 -17.52
N PRO A 154 -11.19 -10.22 -18.83
CA PRO A 154 -11.83 -9.34 -19.80
C PRO A 154 -13.34 -9.33 -19.57
N LEU A 155 -13.95 -8.15 -19.67
CA LEU A 155 -15.39 -7.98 -19.49
C LEU A 155 -16.13 -8.99 -20.36
N THR A 156 -17.19 -9.59 -19.82
CA THR A 156 -18.00 -10.51 -20.63
C THR A 156 -18.69 -9.73 -21.75
N THR A 157 -19.16 -10.45 -22.78
CA THR A 157 -19.91 -9.84 -23.89
C THR A 157 -21.14 -9.10 -23.37
N GLU A 158 -21.82 -9.64 -22.35
CA GLU A 158 -23.00 -9.04 -21.72
C GLU A 158 -22.64 -7.77 -20.95
N GLN A 159 -21.52 -7.78 -20.21
CA GLN A 159 -21.03 -6.59 -19.49
C GLN A 159 -20.62 -5.48 -20.46
N THR A 160 -20.01 -5.86 -21.58
CA THR A 160 -19.62 -4.94 -22.64
C THR A 160 -20.86 -4.30 -23.28
N ALA A 161 -21.86 -5.09 -23.64
CA ALA A 161 -23.12 -4.61 -24.20
C ALA A 161 -23.83 -3.63 -23.24
N ALA A 162 -23.99 -4.02 -21.97
CA ALA A 162 -24.62 -3.16 -20.96
C ALA A 162 -23.84 -1.85 -20.69
N CYS A 163 -22.51 -1.85 -20.87
CA CYS A 163 -21.68 -0.66 -20.73
C CYS A 163 -21.88 0.35 -21.87
N LEU A 164 -22.16 -0.11 -23.09
CA LEU A 164 -22.41 0.78 -24.23
C LEU A 164 -23.65 1.66 -23.99
N GLU A 165 -24.65 1.13 -23.31
CA GLU A 165 -25.98 1.76 -23.15
C GLU A 165 -26.04 2.78 -22.00
N CYS A 166 -25.31 2.56 -20.89
CA CYS A 166 -25.39 3.42 -19.70
C CYS A 166 -24.18 4.36 -19.55
N SER A 167 -24.35 5.54 -18.93
CA SER A 167 -23.27 6.50 -18.61
C SER A 167 -23.25 6.93 -17.15
N ASN A 168 -23.77 6.10 -16.25
CA ASN A 168 -23.88 6.41 -14.82
C ASN A 168 -22.53 6.70 -14.15
N CYS A 169 -21.47 6.06 -14.61
CA CYS A 169 -20.13 6.23 -14.09
C CYS A 169 -19.55 7.61 -14.41
N ASP A 170 -19.86 8.20 -15.56
CA ASP A 170 -19.47 9.57 -15.90
C ASP A 170 -20.20 10.57 -15.01
N ALA A 171 -21.52 10.40 -14.85
CA ALA A 171 -22.36 11.31 -14.06
C ALA A 171 -21.97 11.38 -12.57
N VAL A 172 -21.52 10.26 -12.00
CA VAL A 172 -21.12 10.19 -10.58
C VAL A 172 -19.64 10.51 -10.37
N CYS A 173 -18.83 10.56 -11.43
CA CYS A 173 -17.39 10.72 -11.27
C CYS A 173 -17.04 12.19 -10.97
N PRO A 174 -16.42 12.49 -9.81
CA PRO A 174 -15.96 13.84 -9.53
C PRO A 174 -14.84 14.27 -10.47
N VAL A 175 -14.02 13.32 -10.96
CA VAL A 175 -12.93 13.62 -11.89
C VAL A 175 -13.47 13.98 -13.26
N HIS A 176 -14.47 13.25 -13.78
CA HIS A 176 -15.05 13.56 -15.09
C HIS A 176 -15.68 14.97 -15.12
N ARG A 177 -16.27 15.39 -13.98
CA ARG A 177 -16.82 16.74 -13.82
C ARG A 177 -15.77 17.84 -13.97
N GLU A 178 -14.62 17.67 -13.33
CA GLU A 178 -13.55 18.68 -13.32
C GLU A 178 -12.59 18.53 -14.51
N VAL A 179 -12.46 17.32 -15.06
CA VAL A 179 -11.55 16.96 -16.15
C VAL A 179 -12.37 16.26 -17.23
N PRO A 180 -12.99 17.02 -18.15
CA PRO A 180 -13.88 16.46 -19.18
C PRO A 180 -13.19 15.46 -20.13
N SER A 181 -11.86 15.53 -20.26
CA SER A 181 -11.07 14.56 -21.02
C SER A 181 -11.00 13.17 -20.38
N PHE A 182 -11.26 13.06 -19.08
CA PHE A 182 -11.29 11.78 -18.37
C PHE A 182 -12.72 11.25 -18.28
N SER A 183 -13.04 10.15 -18.94
CA SER A 183 -14.33 9.46 -18.81
C SER A 183 -14.13 8.01 -18.36
N PRO A 184 -14.66 7.62 -17.18
CA PRO A 184 -14.70 6.22 -16.76
C PRO A 184 -15.37 5.31 -17.78
N LYS A 185 -16.44 5.75 -18.45
CA LYS A 185 -17.11 4.98 -19.51
C LYS A 185 -16.19 4.78 -20.72
N ALA A 186 -15.56 5.86 -21.18
CA ALA A 186 -14.70 5.82 -22.36
C ALA A 186 -13.53 4.83 -22.17
N ILE A 187 -12.95 4.76 -20.97
CA ILE A 187 -11.89 3.81 -20.64
C ILE A 187 -12.37 2.36 -20.79
N ILE A 188 -13.58 2.06 -20.28
CA ILE A 188 -14.15 0.72 -20.39
C ILE A 188 -14.45 0.37 -21.86
N ASN A 189 -15.12 1.25 -22.58
CA ASN A 189 -15.51 1.00 -23.98
C ASN A 189 -14.29 0.87 -24.89
N GLN A 190 -13.28 1.73 -24.73
CA GLN A 190 -12.04 1.63 -25.51
C GLN A 190 -11.31 0.33 -25.21
N ALA A 191 -11.26 -0.10 -23.94
CA ALA A 191 -10.64 -1.36 -23.59
C ALA A 191 -11.41 -2.57 -24.13
N ALA A 192 -12.74 -2.54 -24.12
CA ALA A 192 -13.57 -3.58 -24.73
C ALA A 192 -13.39 -3.68 -26.26
N LEU A 193 -13.12 -2.54 -26.92
CA LEU A 193 -12.78 -2.48 -28.34
C LEU A 193 -11.31 -2.83 -28.65
N GLY A 194 -10.51 -3.22 -27.64
CA GLY A 194 -9.09 -3.51 -27.82
C GLY A 194 -8.23 -2.26 -28.09
N LEU A 195 -8.78 -1.06 -27.95
CA LEU A 195 -8.11 0.23 -28.19
C LEU A 195 -7.33 0.72 -26.97
N THR A 196 -6.72 -0.19 -26.21
CA THR A 196 -6.12 0.14 -24.91
C THR A 196 -4.99 1.16 -24.99
N ASP A 197 -4.27 1.20 -26.11
CA ASP A 197 -3.12 2.07 -26.28
C ASP A 197 -3.50 3.55 -26.38
N LEU A 198 -4.75 3.87 -26.75
CA LEU A 198 -5.22 5.24 -26.92
C LEU A 198 -5.33 5.98 -25.58
N PHE A 199 -5.91 5.34 -24.55
CA PHE A 199 -6.07 5.97 -23.23
C PHE A 199 -4.81 5.84 -22.35
N LEU A 200 -3.96 4.83 -22.59
CA LEU A 200 -2.69 4.69 -21.90
C LEU A 200 -1.73 5.84 -22.25
N LYS A 201 -1.66 6.25 -23.52
CA LYS A 201 -0.81 7.36 -23.99
C LYS A 201 -1.23 8.74 -23.47
N LYS A 202 -2.51 8.92 -23.15
CA LYS A 202 -3.07 10.22 -22.73
C LYS A 202 -2.97 10.50 -21.23
N ASN A 203 -2.33 9.61 -20.45
CA ASN A 203 -2.27 9.69 -18.98
C ASN A 203 -3.64 9.75 -18.27
N GLU A 204 -4.75 9.49 -18.97
CA GLU A 204 -6.11 9.54 -18.42
C GLU A 204 -6.29 8.52 -17.28
N VAL A 205 -5.60 7.37 -17.35
CA VAL A 205 -5.61 6.37 -16.26
C VAL A 205 -5.16 6.94 -14.91
N TRP A 206 -4.31 7.97 -14.91
CA TRP A 206 -3.78 8.60 -13.71
C TRP A 206 -4.74 9.62 -13.09
N ALA A 207 -5.68 10.17 -13.86
CA ALA A 207 -6.66 11.13 -13.38
C ALA A 207 -7.68 10.51 -12.38
N CYS A 208 -7.96 9.21 -12.50
CA CYS A 208 -8.89 8.53 -11.61
C CYS A 208 -8.48 8.58 -10.12
N LEU A 209 -9.38 8.95 -9.21
CA LEU A 209 -9.08 8.94 -7.77
C LEU A 209 -9.15 7.53 -7.14
N GLY A 210 -9.74 6.56 -7.84
CA GLY A 210 -9.95 5.21 -7.32
C GLY A 210 -10.97 5.12 -6.18
N CYS A 211 -11.83 6.13 -6.02
CA CYS A 211 -12.82 6.24 -4.94
C CYS A 211 -13.98 5.24 -5.03
N GLY A 212 -14.23 4.63 -6.19
CA GLY A 212 -15.25 3.60 -6.35
C GLY A 212 -16.70 4.09 -6.52
N ALA A 213 -16.95 5.40 -6.61
CA ALA A 213 -18.30 5.95 -6.78
C ALA A 213 -19.02 5.42 -8.05
N CYS A 214 -18.25 5.11 -9.10
CA CYS A 214 -18.77 4.48 -10.31
C CYS A 214 -19.18 3.02 -10.11
N ASN A 215 -18.49 2.29 -9.23
CA ASN A 215 -18.76 0.88 -8.96
C ASN A 215 -20.16 0.72 -8.34
N SER A 216 -20.51 1.57 -7.37
CA SER A 216 -21.80 1.52 -6.68
C SER A 216 -22.99 1.91 -7.55
N ARG A 217 -22.75 2.47 -8.74
CA ARG A 217 -23.81 2.89 -9.69
C ARG A 217 -23.82 2.07 -10.99
N CYS A 218 -22.93 1.11 -11.13
CA CYS A 218 -22.83 0.31 -12.35
C CYS A 218 -23.91 -0.80 -12.35
N PRO A 219 -24.91 -0.75 -13.25
CA PRO A 219 -25.93 -1.80 -13.33
C PRO A 219 -25.36 -3.14 -13.81
N ALA A 220 -24.26 -3.12 -14.56
CA ALA A 220 -23.56 -4.30 -15.07
C ALA A 220 -22.55 -4.90 -14.07
N GLY A 221 -22.44 -4.36 -12.85
CA GLY A 221 -21.52 -4.85 -11.83
C GLY A 221 -20.03 -4.70 -12.19
N ILE A 222 -19.70 -3.74 -13.04
CA ILE A 222 -18.32 -3.47 -13.46
C ILE A 222 -17.61 -2.69 -12.35
N ASP A 223 -16.50 -3.25 -11.86
CA ASP A 223 -15.59 -2.55 -10.93
C ASP A 223 -14.64 -1.67 -11.74
N ILE A 224 -15.15 -0.52 -12.18
CA ILE A 224 -14.45 0.42 -13.05
C ILE A 224 -13.21 1.01 -12.35
N ALA A 225 -13.27 1.21 -11.02
CA ALA A 225 -12.13 1.70 -10.26
C ALA A 225 -10.97 0.69 -10.22
N ARG A 226 -11.25 -0.59 -9.96
CA ARG A 226 -10.24 -1.66 -10.02
C ARG A 226 -9.76 -1.89 -11.44
N PHE A 227 -10.65 -1.86 -12.43
CA PHE A 227 -10.31 -1.96 -13.85
C PHE A 227 -9.32 -0.87 -14.24
N ASN A 228 -9.60 0.40 -13.95
CA ASN A 228 -8.67 1.48 -14.27
C ASN A 228 -7.33 1.34 -13.53
N ARG A 229 -7.34 0.88 -12.26
CA ARG A 229 -6.10 0.59 -11.51
C ARG A 229 -5.23 -0.50 -12.17
N SER A 230 -5.82 -1.53 -12.79
CA SER A 230 -5.02 -2.55 -13.47
C SER A 230 -4.28 -2.01 -14.70
N PHE A 231 -4.84 -0.99 -15.38
CA PHE A 231 -4.19 -0.37 -16.55
C PHE A 231 -3.06 0.60 -16.21
N ARG A 232 -3.04 1.21 -15.01
CA ARG A 232 -1.92 2.08 -14.56
C ARG A 232 -0.55 1.39 -14.59
N ARG A 233 -0.54 0.06 -14.45
CA ARG A 233 0.68 -0.75 -14.51
C ARG A 233 1.19 -0.94 -15.93
N ARG A 234 0.30 -0.89 -16.93
CA ARG A 234 0.60 -0.96 -18.38
C ARG A 234 0.93 0.41 -18.99
N ALA A 235 0.64 1.50 -18.29
CA ALA A 235 0.90 2.88 -18.70
C ALA A 235 2.32 3.37 -18.32
N ARG A 236 3.25 2.46 -18.01
CA ARG A 236 4.64 2.77 -17.66
C ARG A 236 5.53 2.72 -18.88
#